data_AF-A0A371BBQ2-F1
#
_entry.id   AF-A0A371BBQ2-F1
#
_cell.length_a   1.000
_cell.length_b   1.000
_cell.length_c   1.000
_cell.angle_alpha   90.00
_cell.angle_beta   90.00
_cell.angle_gamma   90.00
#
_symmetry.space_group_name_H-M   'P 1'
#
loop_
_entity.id
_entity.type
_entity.pdbx_description
1 polymer ?
#
loop_
_entity_poly.entity_id
_entity_poly.type
_entity_poly.pdbx_seq_one_letter_code
_entity_poly.pdbx_strand_id
1 'polypeptide(L)' 'MDYAHTDDGCFDDSALLVMGVAFDDACRSLRHLSRNYQTRELLALRIVGAAIRGERDPIRLCSQATSGLHVANGAELMSA' A
#
# COMPACT_ATOMS: atom_id res chain seq x y z
N MET A 1 2.75 -26.54 25.19
CA MET A 1 1.68 -25.77 24.55
C MET A 1 2.28 -25.19 23.29
N ASP A 2 1.98 -25.82 22.17
CA ASP A 2 2.49 -25.47 20.85
C ASP A 2 1.37 -24.73 20.12
N TYR A 3 1.50 -23.41 19.98
CA TYR A 3 0.50 -22.53 19.36
C TYR A 3 0.87 -22.21 17.91
N ALA A 4 1.64 -23.07 17.23
CA ALA A 4 1.93 -22.88 15.81
C ALA A 4 0.78 -23.45 14.96
N HIS A 5 -0.40 -22.84 15.04
CA HIS A 5 -1.39 -22.94 13.97
C HIS A 5 -1.16 -21.77 13.02
N THR A 6 -0.20 -21.91 12.13
CA THR A 6 -0.11 -21.04 10.96
C THR A 6 -1.24 -21.42 10.02
N ASP A 7 -2.40 -20.81 10.24
CA ASP A 7 -3.44 -20.76 9.23
C ASP A 7 -2.84 -20.04 8.02
N ASP A 8 -2.82 -20.70 6.86
CA ASP A 8 -2.19 -20.28 5.59
C ASP A 8 -2.78 -18.96 5.01
N GLY A 9 -3.60 -18.24 5.78
CA GLY A 9 -4.28 -16.99 5.40
C GLY A 9 -4.18 -15.85 6.41
N CYS A 10 -3.50 -16.01 7.56
CA CYS A 10 -3.37 -14.94 8.55
C CYS A 10 -2.06 -14.15 8.37
N PHE A 11 -2.15 -12.81 8.42
CA PHE A 11 -0.97 -11.96 8.48
C PHE A 11 -0.45 -11.88 9.91
N ASP A 12 0.85 -12.12 10.10
CA ASP A 12 1.51 -11.84 11.36
C ASP A 12 1.62 -10.32 11.63
N ASP A 13 2.01 -9.96 12.86
CA ASP A 13 2.12 -8.56 13.29
C ASP A 13 3.10 -7.75 12.42
N SER A 14 4.18 -8.39 11.93
CA SER A 14 5.17 -7.75 11.08
C SER A 14 4.59 -7.40 9.71
N ALA A 15 3.85 -8.35 9.13
CA ALA A 15 3.13 -8.15 7.88
C ALA A 15 2.07 -7.05 7.98
N LEU A 16 1.30 -7.02 9.07
CA LEU A 16 0.32 -5.96 9.32
C LEU A 16 0.99 -4.58 9.44
N LEU A 17 2.14 -4.50 10.12
CA LEU A 17 2.89 -3.26 10.26
C LEU A 17 3.42 -2.75 8.91
N VAL A 18 4.02 -3.64 8.11
CA VAL A 18 4.48 -3.33 6.76
C VAL A 18 3.34 -2.84 5.86
N MET A 19 2.18 -3.50 5.90
CA MET A 19 1.00 -3.11 5.12
C MET A 19 0.46 -1.75 5.55
N GLY A 20 0.46 -1.46 6.86
CA GLY A 20 0.07 -0.16 7.41
C GLY A 20 0.97 0.98 6.94
N VAL A 21 2.30 0.78 7.01
CA VAL A 21 3.29 1.76 6.54
C VAL A 21 3.08 2.05 5.04
N ALA A 22 2.93 1.00 4.22
CA ALA A 22 2.69 1.16 2.79
C ALA A 22 1.39 1.94 2.50
N PHE A 23 0.35 1.72 3.31
CA PHE A 23 -0.93 2.40 3.17
C PHE A 23 -0.84 3.89 3.51
N ASP A 24 -0.17 4.23 4.60
CA ASP A 24 0.04 5.62 5.01
C ASP A 24 0.87 6.39 3.97
N ASP A 25 1.92 5.77 3.44
CA ASP A 25 2.76 6.35 2.41
C ASP A 25 2.03 6.52 1.06
N ALA A 26 1.17 5.57 0.70
CA ALA A 26 0.31 5.69 -0.47
C ALA A 26 -0.69 6.84 -0.31
N CYS A 27 -1.32 6.96 0.86
CA CYS A 27 -2.23 8.06 1.18
C CYS A 27 -1.53 9.42 1.15
N ARG A 28 -0.28 9.50 1.63
CA ARG A 28 0.55 10.72 1.60
C ARG A 28 0.92 11.11 0.17
N SER A 29 1.33 10.15 -0.65
CA SER A 29 1.66 10.35 -2.07
C SER A 29 0.47 10.84 -2.88
N LEU A 30 -0.74 10.40 -2.52
CA LEU A 30 -1.98 10.75 -3.22
C LEU A 30 -2.88 11.68 -2.38
N ARG A 31 -2.30 12.58 -1.58
CA ARG A 31 -2.99 13.38 -0.54
C ARG A 31 -4.37 13.95 -0.94
N HIS A 32 -4.52 14.41 -2.19
CA HIS A 32 -5.79 14.96 -2.67
C HIS A 32 -6.82 13.86 -3.01
N LEU A 33 -6.39 12.79 -3.68
CA LEU A 33 -7.24 11.66 -4.05
C LEU A 33 -7.62 10.79 -2.85
N SER A 34 -6.69 10.63 -1.88
CA SER A 34 -6.88 9.83 -0.67
C SER A 34 -7.86 10.43 0.33
N ARG A 35 -8.37 11.66 0.11
CA ARG A 35 -9.51 12.20 0.89
C ARG A 35 -10.82 11.46 0.59
N ASN A 36 -10.93 10.87 -0.61
CA ASN A 36 -12.08 10.05 -0.97
C ASN A 36 -11.92 8.64 -0.36
N TYR A 37 -12.97 8.19 0.34
CA TYR A 37 -13.03 6.85 0.95
C TYR A 37 -12.79 5.73 -0.07
N GLN A 38 -13.36 5.82 -1.27
CA GLN A 38 -13.22 4.83 -2.34
C GLN A 38 -11.76 4.71 -2.81
N THR A 39 -11.03 5.83 -2.86
CA THR A 39 -9.59 5.80 -3.17
C THR A 39 -8.81 5.08 -2.07
N ARG A 40 -9.11 5.36 -0.79
CA ARG A 40 -8.46 4.68 0.34
C ARG A 40 -8.76 3.18 0.34
N GLU A 41 -10.01 2.80 0.10
CA GLU A 41 -10.41 1.40 -0.02
C GLU A 41 -9.66 0.69 -1.16
N LEU A 42 -9.57 1.32 -2.34
CA LEU A 42 -8.81 0.79 -3.46
C LEU A 42 -7.33 0.59 -3.12
N LEU A 43 -6.70 1.55 -2.43
CA LEU A 43 -5.31 1.42 -1.98
C LEU A 43 -5.14 0.24 -1.01
N ALA A 44 -6.02 0.11 -0.02
CA ALA A 44 -5.99 -0.98 0.94
C ALA A 44 -6.14 -2.34 0.25
N LEU A 45 -7.11 -2.49 -0.65
CA LEU A 45 -7.33 -3.73 -1.41
C LEU A 45 -6.11 -4.13 -2.24
N ARG A 46 -5.44 -3.15 -2.87
CA ARG A 46 -4.22 -3.43 -3.66
C ARG A 46 -3.06 -3.87 -2.78
N ILE A 47 -2.87 -3.24 -1.61
CA ILE A 47 -1.84 -3.61 -0.65
C ILE A 47 -2.08 -5.02 -0.11
N VAL A 48 -3.30 -5.31 0.36
CA VAL A 48 -3.69 -6.65 0.83
C VAL A 48 -3.47 -7.68 -0.27
N GLY A 49 -3.93 -7.40 -1.49
CA GLY A 49 -3.75 -8.32 -2.62
C GLY A 49 -2.28 -8.59 -2.95
N ALA A 50 -1.39 -7.60 -2.85
CA ALA A 50 0.05 -7.78 -3.04
C ALA A 50 0.69 -8.56 -1.89
N ALA A 51 0.28 -8.31 -0.65
CA ALA A 51 0.73 -9.03 0.53
C ALA A 51 0.29 -10.51 0.52
N ILE A 52 -0.92 -10.81 0.03
CA ILE A 52 -1.39 -12.19 -0.21
C ILE A 52 -0.48 -12.91 -1.22
N ARG A 53 0.06 -12.20 -2.22
CA ARG A 53 1.03 -12.76 -3.17
C ARG A 53 2.46 -12.88 -2.62
N GLY A 54 2.68 -12.56 -1.35
CA GLY A 54 3.96 -12.69 -0.67
C GLY A 54 4.84 -11.43 -0.71
N GLU A 55 4.34 -10.29 -1.21
CA GLU A 55 5.09 -9.04 -1.10
C GLU A 55 5.17 -8.59 0.36
N ARG A 56 6.38 -8.30 0.85
CA ARG A 56 6.66 -7.86 2.22
C ARG A 56 7.51 -6.58 2.26
N ASP A 57 7.85 -6.01 1.10
CA ASP A 57 8.52 -4.71 1.04
C ASP A 57 7.49 -3.57 1.04
N PRO A 58 7.53 -2.65 2.02
CA PRO A 58 6.54 -1.57 2.12
C PRO A 58 6.59 -0.59 0.94
N ILE A 59 7.77 -0.38 0.34
CA ILE A 59 7.95 0.54 -0.80
C ILE A 59 7.30 -0.07 -2.04
N ARG A 60 7.50 -1.37 -2.29
CA ARG A 60 6.89 -2.10 -3.40
C ARG A 60 5.37 -2.19 -3.25
N LEU A 61 4.87 -2.44 -2.03
CA LEU A 61 3.44 -2.41 -1.73
C LEU A 61 2.82 -1.04 -2.07
N CYS A 62 3.45 0.04 -1.60
CA CYS A 62 3.00 1.41 -1.88
C CYS A 62 3.04 1.73 -3.39
N SER A 63 4.14 1.41 -4.07
CA SER A 63 4.31 1.64 -5.51
C SER A 63 3.25 0.88 -6.34
N GLN A 64 3.00 -0.39 -6.03
CA GLN A 64 1.96 -1.17 -6.70
C GLN A 64 0.56 -0.61 -6.43
N ALA A 65 0.28 -0.20 -5.19
CA ALA A 65 -1.01 0.33 -4.82
C ALA A 65 -1.33 1.65 -5.53
N THR A 66 -0.35 2.53 -5.67
CA THR A 66 -0.48 3.85 -6.31
C THR A 66 -0.33 3.84 -7.83
N SER A 67 0.07 2.71 -8.42
CA SER A 67 0.21 2.57 -9.86
C SER A 67 -1.07 2.92 -10.62
N GLY A 68 -0.95 3.77 -11.64
CA GLY A 68 -2.07 4.29 -12.44
C GLY A 68 -2.93 5.36 -11.75
N LEU A 69 -2.61 5.76 -10.51
CA LEU A 69 -3.29 6.83 -9.76
C LEU A 69 -2.44 8.11 -9.67
N HIS A 70 -1.38 8.21 -10.47
CA HIS A 70 -0.42 9.32 -10.39
C HIS A 70 -1.13 10.66 -10.57
N VAL A 71 -1.09 11.51 -9.54
CA VAL A 71 -1.36 12.94 -9.69
C VAL A 71 -0.12 13.49 -10.38
N ALA A 72 -0.27 14.01 -11.61
CA ALA A 72 0.81 14.73 -12.28
C ALA A 72 1.31 15.83 -11.33
N ASN A 73 2.46 15.60 -10.71
CA ASN A 73 3.09 16.60 -9.88
C ASN A 73 3.60 17.65 -10.85
N GLY A 74 3.11 18.88 -10.76
CA GLY A 74 3.55 20.01 -11.58
C GLY A 74 5.00 20.40 -11.29
N ALA A 75 5.93 19.53 -11.65
CA ALA A 75 7.38 19.72 -11.59
C ALA A 75 8.07 19.33 -12.91
N GLU A 76 7.32 19.21 -14.02
CA GLU A 76 7.86 19.02 -15.38
C GLU A 76 7.82 20.32 -16.21
N LEU A 77 8.07 21.48 -15.59
CA LEU A 77 8.29 22.73 -16.33
C LEU A 77 9.46 23.50 -15.74
N MET A 78 10.68 22.97 -15.82
CA MET A 78 11.91 23.76 -15.77
C MET A 78 13.15 22.94 -16.13
N SER A 79 13.29 22.62 -17.42
CA SER A 79 14.59 22.46 -18.09
C SER A 79 14.36 22.63 -19.58
N ALA A 80 14.45 23.88 -20.04
CA ALA A 80 14.64 24.26 -21.43
C ALA A 80 16.06 24.82 -21.56
#